data_AF-A0A9N9LIJ5-F1
#
_entry.id   AF-A0A9N9LIJ5-F1
#
_cell.length_a   1.000
_cell.length_b   1.000
_cell.length_c   1.000
_cell.angle_alpha   90.00
_cell.angle_beta   90.00
_cell.angle_gamma   90.00
#
_symmetry.space_group_name_H-M   'P 1'
#
loop_
_entity.id
_entity.type
_entity.pdbx_description
1 polymer ?
#
loop_
_entity_poly.entity_id
_entity_poly.type
_entity_poly.pdbx_seq_one_letter_code
_entity_poly.pdbx_strand_id
1 'polypeptide(L)'
;MNPQGLLKRKPDTTQKEFSEHWYNKHAQLIVPLFLYCKVENYIQIHAPLSTSISDPSLALSDWDGAAETQITPLLLTLLIAPESENIPRWVVRYYQEVVLVDERRFLDGEVMTHIRMVEGGTVMGERKAVIEGGKVVAGVGEEAWRVWRGYEGVGDV
;
A
#
# COMPACT_ATOMS: atom_id res chain seq x y z
N MET A 1 10.64 11.10 -9.04
CA MET A 1 9.83 9.87 -8.87
C MET A 1 9.63 9.66 -7.39
N ASN A 2 8.47 9.17 -6.98
CA ASN A 2 8.20 8.88 -5.56
C ASN A 2 9.06 7.70 -5.09
N PRO A 3 9.40 7.64 -3.79
CA PRO A 3 10.16 6.51 -3.25
C PRO A 3 9.40 5.21 -3.44
N GLN A 4 10.14 4.11 -3.53
CA GLN A 4 9.60 2.77 -3.74
C GLN A 4 9.82 1.91 -2.48
N GLY A 5 8.76 1.32 -1.98
CA GLY A 5 8.79 0.36 -0.88
C GLY A 5 8.72 -1.06 -1.39
N LEU A 6 9.77 -1.85 -1.20
CA LEU A 6 9.80 -3.25 -1.61
C LEU A 6 8.96 -4.10 -0.66
N LEU A 7 8.17 -5.02 -1.23
CA LEU A 7 7.21 -5.85 -0.52
C LEU A 7 7.57 -7.33 -0.69
N LYS A 8 7.33 -8.10 0.37
CA LYS A 8 7.47 -9.55 0.36
C LYS A 8 6.09 -10.19 0.44
N ARG A 9 5.81 -11.12 -0.46
CA ARG A 9 4.57 -11.90 -0.40
C ARG A 9 4.64 -12.87 0.77
N LYS A 10 3.47 -13.30 1.22
CA LYS A 10 3.35 -14.38 2.18
C LYS A 10 3.99 -15.68 1.63
N PRO A 11 4.82 -16.41 2.41
CA PRO A 11 5.56 -17.57 1.93
C PRO A 11 4.70 -18.64 1.22
N ASP A 12 3.49 -18.88 1.73
CA ASP A 12 2.57 -19.91 1.23
C ASP A 12 1.70 -19.46 0.03
N THR A 13 1.94 -18.27 -0.52
CA THR A 13 1.18 -17.73 -1.67
C THR A 13 2.04 -17.68 -2.92
N THR A 14 1.50 -17.97 -4.09
CA THR A 14 2.24 -17.82 -5.36
C THR A 14 2.39 -16.34 -5.75
N GLN A 15 3.37 -16.03 -6.61
CA GLN A 15 3.53 -14.66 -7.16
C GLN A 15 2.27 -14.15 -7.85
N LYS A 16 1.53 -15.04 -8.53
CA LYS A 16 0.29 -14.69 -9.21
C LYS A 16 -0.80 -14.34 -8.21
N GLU A 17 -1.02 -15.17 -7.20
CA GLU A 17 -2.01 -14.90 -6.14
C GLU A 17 -1.70 -13.61 -5.38
N PHE A 18 -0.41 -13.36 -5.07
CA PHE A 18 0.05 -12.10 -4.51
C PHE A 18 -0.34 -10.91 -5.39
N SER A 19 0.01 -10.96 -6.67
CA SER A 19 -0.23 -9.87 -7.61
C SER A 19 -1.72 -9.62 -7.85
N GLU A 20 -2.52 -10.69 -7.95
CA GLU A 20 -3.97 -10.61 -8.11
C GLU A 20 -4.66 -10.07 -6.85
N HIS A 21 -4.27 -10.52 -5.65
CA HIS A 21 -4.82 -9.99 -4.40
C HIS A 21 -4.41 -8.53 -4.20
N TRP A 22 -3.15 -8.19 -4.44
CA TRP A 22 -2.63 -6.84 -4.22
C TRP A 22 -3.32 -5.81 -5.12
N TYR A 23 -3.54 -6.14 -6.39
CA TYR A 23 -4.20 -5.24 -7.34
C TYR A 23 -5.73 -5.29 -7.26
N ASN A 24 -6.34 -6.48 -7.22
CA ASN A 24 -7.79 -6.59 -7.32
C ASN A 24 -8.50 -6.48 -5.98
N LYS A 25 -7.81 -6.57 -4.84
CA LYS A 25 -8.44 -6.52 -3.52
C LYS A 25 -7.83 -5.44 -2.63
N HIS A 26 -6.53 -5.53 -2.35
CA HIS A 26 -5.87 -4.58 -1.46
C HIS A 26 -5.95 -3.15 -1.98
N ALA A 27 -5.72 -2.94 -3.28
CA ALA A 27 -5.85 -1.62 -3.91
C ALA A 27 -7.21 -0.96 -3.63
N GLN A 28 -8.29 -1.73 -3.65
CA GLN A 28 -9.63 -1.20 -3.37
C GLN A 28 -9.79 -0.73 -1.91
N LEU A 29 -9.21 -1.48 -0.98
CA LEU A 29 -9.28 -1.19 0.45
C LEU A 29 -8.36 -0.04 0.87
N ILE A 30 -7.19 0.09 0.25
CA ILE A 30 -6.23 1.13 0.64
C ILE A 30 -6.57 2.50 0.03
N VAL A 31 -7.25 2.55 -1.13
CA VAL A 31 -7.53 3.80 -1.85
C VAL A 31 -8.29 4.83 -1.03
N PRO A 32 -9.41 4.52 -0.33
CA PRO A 32 -10.11 5.50 0.48
C PRO A 32 -9.21 6.14 1.54
N LEU A 33 -8.40 5.31 2.22
CA LEU A 33 -7.43 5.76 3.21
C LEU A 33 -6.34 6.65 2.59
N PHE A 34 -5.76 6.23 1.47
CA PHE A 34 -4.73 7.00 0.76
C PHE A 34 -5.25 8.37 0.30
N LEU A 35 -6.46 8.43 -0.25
CA LEU A 35 -7.08 9.70 -0.65
C LEU A 35 -7.39 10.60 0.55
N TYR A 36 -7.84 10.03 1.67
CA TYR A 36 -7.99 10.76 2.92
C TYR A 36 -6.65 11.36 3.38
N CYS A 37 -5.58 10.58 3.33
CA CYS A 37 -4.21 10.99 3.62
C CYS A 37 -3.57 11.88 2.54
N LYS A 38 -4.31 12.32 1.51
CA LYS A 38 -3.81 13.18 0.41
C LYS A 38 -2.69 12.56 -0.42
N VAL A 39 -2.65 11.23 -0.52
CA VAL A 39 -1.79 10.53 -1.47
C VAL A 39 -2.32 10.80 -2.87
N GLU A 40 -1.50 11.40 -3.72
CA GLU A 40 -1.85 11.74 -5.10
C GLU A 40 -1.39 10.67 -6.09
N ASN A 41 -0.38 9.88 -5.75
CA ASN A 41 0.17 8.86 -6.64
C ASN A 41 0.42 7.57 -5.86
N TYR A 42 -0.17 6.48 -6.35
CA TYR A 42 0.09 5.13 -5.86
C TYR A 42 0.15 4.17 -7.05
N ILE A 43 1.32 3.57 -7.24
CA ILE A 43 1.60 2.61 -8.32
C ILE A 43 2.12 1.32 -7.69
N GLN A 44 1.55 0.20 -8.13
CA GLN A 44 2.02 -1.13 -7.80
C GLN A 44 2.95 -1.61 -8.91
N ILE A 45 4.18 -1.99 -8.56
CA ILE A 45 5.15 -2.56 -9.48
C ILE A 45 5.24 -4.06 -9.16
N HIS A 46 4.78 -4.89 -10.07
CA HIS A 46 4.71 -6.34 -9.88
C HIS A 46 5.96 -7.03 -10.43
N ALA A 47 6.39 -8.10 -9.75
CA ALA A 47 7.48 -8.94 -10.22
C ALA A 47 7.11 -9.65 -11.55
N PRO A 48 8.10 -10.06 -12.38
CA PRO A 48 9.55 -10.03 -12.11
C PRO A 48 10.11 -8.61 -12.04
N LEU A 49 10.83 -8.32 -10.96
CA LEU A 49 11.44 -7.02 -10.72
C LEU A 49 12.82 -6.95 -11.35
N SER A 50 13.20 -5.76 -11.82
CA SER A 50 14.53 -5.49 -12.36
C SER A 50 15.03 -4.12 -11.92
N THR A 51 16.34 -3.93 -11.96
CA THR A 51 16.98 -2.63 -11.72
C THR A 51 18.15 -2.46 -12.67
N SER A 52 18.40 -1.22 -13.09
CA SER A 52 19.62 -0.86 -13.81
C SER A 52 20.77 -0.49 -12.87
N ILE A 53 20.52 -0.42 -11.56
CA ILE A 53 21.52 -0.08 -10.55
C ILE A 53 22.24 -1.34 -10.12
N SER A 54 23.56 -1.34 -10.23
CA SER A 54 24.40 -2.42 -9.71
C SER A 54 24.67 -2.20 -8.21
N ASP A 55 23.64 -2.38 -7.38
CA ASP A 55 23.78 -2.40 -5.92
C ASP A 55 23.79 -3.86 -5.42
N PRO A 56 24.96 -4.39 -4.99
CA PRO A 56 25.05 -5.77 -4.51
C PRO A 56 24.28 -6.00 -3.19
N SER A 57 23.88 -4.93 -2.49
CA SER A 57 23.04 -5.04 -1.29
C SER A 57 21.56 -5.20 -1.63
N LEU A 58 21.15 -4.97 -2.88
CA LEU A 58 19.76 -5.01 -3.33
C LEU A 58 19.49 -6.26 -4.19
N ALA A 59 19.34 -7.41 -3.55
CA ALA A 59 18.91 -8.63 -4.21
C ALA A 59 17.39 -8.58 -4.50
N LEU A 60 17.00 -8.15 -5.71
CA LEU A 60 15.59 -8.05 -6.10
C LEU A 60 14.84 -9.39 -6.15
N SER A 61 15.57 -10.52 -6.19
CA SER A 61 14.99 -11.87 -6.10
C SER A 61 14.26 -12.13 -4.79
N ASP A 62 14.56 -11.36 -3.74
CA ASP A 62 13.96 -11.52 -2.41
C ASP A 62 12.64 -10.75 -2.25
N TRP A 63 12.19 -10.06 -3.30
CA TRP A 63 11.04 -9.15 -3.28
C TRP A 63 10.05 -9.49 -4.38
N ASP A 64 8.77 -9.41 -4.06
CA ASP A 64 7.67 -9.86 -4.92
C ASP A 64 6.90 -8.69 -5.55
N GLY A 65 7.15 -7.46 -5.09
CA GLY A 65 6.61 -6.23 -5.65
C GLY A 65 7.24 -4.97 -5.05
N ALA A 66 6.91 -3.81 -5.61
CA ALA A 66 7.31 -2.51 -5.07
C ALA A 66 6.16 -1.50 -5.14
N ALA A 67 5.82 -0.87 -4.01
CA ALA A 67 4.86 0.21 -3.92
C ALA A 67 5.56 1.55 -4.17
N GLU A 68 5.21 2.25 -5.25
CA GLU A 68 5.67 3.61 -5.49
C GLU A 68 4.59 4.59 -5.02
N THR A 69 4.88 5.32 -3.94
CA THR A 69 3.92 6.23 -3.30
C THR A 69 4.62 7.38 -2.60
N GLN A 70 3.93 8.52 -2.51
CA GLN A 70 4.38 9.63 -1.67
C GLN A 70 3.97 9.41 -0.22
N ILE A 71 4.92 9.54 0.70
CA ILE A 71 4.63 9.50 2.13
C ILE A 71 4.20 10.90 2.56
N THR A 72 2.90 11.11 2.70
CA THR A 72 2.36 12.38 3.19
C THR A 72 2.54 12.50 4.71
N PRO A 73 2.51 13.71 5.30
CA PRO A 73 2.60 13.87 6.75
C PRO A 73 1.51 13.08 7.49
N LEU A 74 0.27 13.10 6.98
CA LEU A 74 -0.85 12.39 7.61
C LEU A 74 -0.72 10.87 7.49
N LEU A 75 -0.25 10.36 6.34
CA LEU A 75 0.05 8.95 6.19
C LEU A 75 1.19 8.53 7.13
N LEU A 76 2.25 9.33 7.22
CA LEU A 76 3.38 9.06 8.11
C LEU A 76 2.91 8.97 9.57
N THR A 77 2.13 9.96 10.04
CA THR A 77 1.57 9.96 11.40
C THR A 77 0.73 8.71 11.65
N LEU A 78 -0.09 8.27 10.68
CA LEU A 78 -0.90 7.05 10.83
C LEU A 78 -0.04 5.80 11.03
N LEU A 79 1.07 5.72 10.29
CA LEU A 79 1.94 4.54 10.30
C LEU A 79 2.83 4.46 11.55
N ILE A 80 3.27 5.59 12.11
CA ILE A 80 4.27 5.59 13.20
C ILE A 80 3.75 6.07 14.55
N ALA A 81 2.64 6.80 14.57
CA ALA A 81 2.02 7.35 15.78
C ALA A 81 0.48 7.36 15.65
N PRO A 82 -0.16 6.20 15.45
CA PRO A 82 -1.61 6.08 15.24
C PRO A 82 -2.44 6.60 16.42
N GLU A 83 -1.86 6.71 17.61
CA GLU A 83 -2.47 7.32 18.81
C GLU A 83 -2.46 8.84 18.82
N SER A 84 -1.87 9.49 17.80
CA SER A 84 -1.84 10.95 17.69
C SER A 84 -3.25 11.52 17.60
N GLU A 85 -3.52 12.58 18.37
CA GLU A 85 -4.79 13.34 18.33
C GLU A 85 -5.08 13.97 16.96
N ASN A 86 -4.10 14.04 16.07
CA ASN A 86 -4.26 14.57 14.71
C ASN A 86 -4.93 13.58 13.75
N ILE A 87 -5.17 12.34 14.17
CA ILE A 87 -5.83 11.31 13.37
C ILE A 87 -7.12 10.89 14.05
N PRO A 88 -8.28 11.02 13.37
CA PRO A 88 -9.53 10.52 13.92
C PRO A 88 -9.45 9.02 14.20
N ARG A 89 -10.04 8.60 15.32
CA ARG A 89 -9.98 7.21 15.78
C ARG A 89 -10.59 6.26 14.77
N TRP A 90 -11.62 6.66 14.05
CA TRP A 90 -12.23 5.82 13.03
C TRP A 90 -11.28 5.52 11.85
N VAL A 91 -10.37 6.45 11.51
CA VAL A 91 -9.35 6.24 10.46
C VAL A 91 -8.33 5.21 10.95
N VAL A 92 -7.91 5.33 12.20
CA VAL A 92 -7.01 4.37 12.86
C VAL A 92 -7.65 2.98 12.89
N ARG A 93 -8.94 2.90 13.26
CA ARG A 93 -9.70 1.64 13.26
C ARG A 93 -9.84 1.06 11.86
N TYR A 94 -10.15 1.87 10.85
CA TYR A 94 -10.18 1.39 9.46
C TYR A 94 -8.82 0.80 9.04
N TYR A 95 -7.72 1.50 9.34
CA TYR A 95 -6.38 1.01 9.06
C TYR A 95 -6.10 -0.33 9.76
N GLN A 96 -6.39 -0.44 11.06
CA GLN A 96 -6.10 -1.63 11.86
C GLN A 96 -7.02 -2.82 11.55
N GLU A 97 -8.32 -2.58 11.40
CA GLU A 97 -9.35 -3.61 11.26
C GLU A 97 -9.56 -4.04 9.80
N VAL A 98 -9.23 -3.18 8.81
CA VAL A 98 -9.42 -3.46 7.39
C VAL A 98 -8.08 -3.64 6.68
N VAL A 99 -7.23 -2.60 6.69
CA VAL A 99 -5.99 -2.60 5.89
C VAL A 99 -4.98 -3.61 6.42
N LEU A 100 -4.61 -3.53 7.71
CA LEU A 100 -3.64 -4.46 8.31
C LEU A 100 -4.15 -5.91 8.32
N VAL A 101 -5.47 -6.10 8.49
CA VAL A 101 -6.08 -7.43 8.37
C VAL A 101 -5.95 -7.99 6.96
N ASP A 102 -6.05 -7.15 5.93
CA ASP A 102 -5.84 -7.57 4.54
C ASP A 102 -4.36 -7.80 4.21
N GLU A 103 -3.46 -6.90 4.63
CA GLU A 103 -2.00 -7.04 4.46
C GLU A 103 -1.49 -8.41 4.94
N ARG A 104 -1.87 -8.83 6.15
CA ARG A 104 -1.50 -10.13 6.72
C ARG A 104 -1.98 -11.35 5.92
N ARG A 105 -2.88 -11.17 4.95
CA ARG A 105 -3.35 -12.26 4.07
C ARG A 105 -2.40 -12.52 2.92
N PHE A 106 -1.71 -11.50 2.40
CA PHE A 106 -0.92 -11.61 1.17
C PHE A 106 0.54 -11.19 1.33
N LEU A 107 0.91 -10.50 2.42
CA LEU A 107 2.28 -10.12 2.73
C LEU A 107 2.92 -11.03 3.79
N ASP A 108 4.25 -11.03 3.84
CA ASP A 108 5.03 -11.62 4.92
C ASP A 108 4.96 -10.76 6.20
N GLY A 109 3.77 -10.71 6.80
CA GLY A 109 3.45 -9.83 7.93
C GLY A 109 2.74 -8.54 7.49
N GLU A 110 2.98 -7.45 8.22
CA GLU A 110 2.49 -6.11 7.88
C GLU A 110 3.57 -5.40 7.07
N VAL A 111 3.20 -4.46 6.19
CA VAL A 111 4.18 -3.76 5.33
C VAL A 111 5.34 -3.21 6.15
N MET A 112 5.05 -2.56 7.28
CA MET A 112 6.06 -1.89 8.10
C MET A 112 7.07 -2.82 8.77
N THR A 113 6.82 -4.14 8.82
CA THR A 113 7.77 -5.09 9.44
C THR A 113 8.88 -5.52 8.51
N HIS A 114 8.72 -5.35 7.20
CA HIS A 114 9.66 -5.87 6.20
C HIS A 114 9.93 -4.91 5.04
N ILE A 115 9.24 -3.77 4.95
CA ILE A 115 9.43 -2.81 3.88
C ILE A 115 10.87 -2.32 3.81
N ARG A 116 11.45 -2.37 2.61
CA ARG A 116 12.72 -1.70 2.30
C ARG A 116 12.45 -0.54 1.36
N MET A 117 12.71 0.68 1.83
CA MET A 117 12.60 1.87 1.01
C MET A 117 13.82 2.03 0.11
N VAL A 118 13.60 2.34 -1.16
CA VAL A 118 14.62 2.71 -2.14
C VAL A 118 14.21 3.98 -2.89
N GLU A 119 15.15 4.60 -3.58
CA GLU A 119 14.87 5.78 -4.38
C GLU A 119 13.89 5.48 -5.52
N GLY A 120 13.08 6.48 -5.87
CA GLY A 120 12.12 6.36 -6.96
C GLY A 120 12.78 6.08 -8.30
N GLY A 121 12.26 5.09 -9.03
CA GLY A 121 12.84 4.65 -10.31
C GLY A 121 13.97 3.62 -10.18
N THR A 122 14.32 3.21 -8.96
CA THR A 122 15.31 2.13 -8.74
C THR A 122 14.80 0.80 -9.29
N VAL A 123 13.53 0.49 -9.04
CA VAL A 123 12.89 -0.77 -9.42
C VAL A 123 11.94 -0.58 -10.58
N MET A 124 12.02 -1.50 -11.53
CA MET A 124 11.20 -1.64 -12.73
C MET A 124 10.47 -2.99 -12.72
N GLY A 125 9.32 -3.06 -13.37
CA GLY A 125 8.46 -4.24 -13.46
C GLY A 125 7.15 -3.89 -14.16
N GLU A 126 6.14 -4.77 -14.07
CA GLU A 126 4.80 -4.43 -14.55
C GLU A 126 4.19 -3.36 -13.63
N ARG A 127 3.93 -2.17 -14.17
CA ARG A 127 3.39 -1.03 -13.40
C ARG A 127 1.87 -0.98 -13.54
N LYS A 128 1.18 -0.93 -12.41
CA LYS A 128 -0.27 -0.72 -12.33
C LYS A 128 -0.55 0.53 -11.51
N ALA A 129 -0.94 1.60 -12.18
CA ALA A 129 -1.38 2.81 -11.51
C ALA A 129 -2.73 2.57 -10.82
N VAL A 130 -2.84 3.00 -9.57
CA VAL A 130 -4.07 2.90 -8.77
C VAL A 130 -4.61 4.30 -8.47
N ILE A 131 -3.72 5.23 -8.12
CA ILE A 131 -4.03 6.65 -7.93
C ILE A 131 -3.04 7.46 -8.77
N GLU A 132 -3.55 8.44 -9.54
CA GLU A 132 -2.76 9.42 -10.29
C GLU A 132 -3.35 10.82 -10.11
N GLY A 133 -2.53 11.80 -9.72
CA GLY A 133 -2.97 13.17 -9.47
C GLY A 133 -4.14 13.28 -8.47
N GLY A 134 -4.18 12.40 -7.46
CA GLY A 134 -5.25 12.35 -6.45
C GLY A 134 -6.56 11.76 -6.96
N LYS A 135 -6.57 11.14 -8.15
CA LYS A 135 -7.73 10.48 -8.72
C LYS A 135 -7.50 8.98 -8.81
N VAL A 136 -8.54 8.23 -8.50
CA VAL A 136 -8.55 6.78 -8.65
C VAL A 136 -8.57 6.45 -10.14
N VAL A 137 -7.58 5.68 -10.60
CA VAL A 137 -7.47 5.23 -12.00
C VAL A 137 -7.70 3.72 -12.15
N ALA A 138 -7.52 2.94 -11.08
CA ALA A 138 -7.98 1.55 -11.02
C ALA A 138 -9.46 1.51 -10.59
N GLY A 139 -10.34 0.76 -11.24
CA GLY A 139 -11.74 0.70 -10.84
C GLY A 139 -11.92 0.24 -9.39
N VAL A 140 -12.19 1.16 -8.46
CA VAL A 140 -12.48 0.84 -7.05
C VAL A 140 -13.98 0.62 -6.90
N GLY A 141 -14.37 -0.56 -6.43
CA GLY A 141 -15.77 -0.92 -6.25
C GLY A 141 -16.46 -0.13 -5.14
N GLU A 142 -17.78 0.05 -5.28
CA GLU A 142 -18.63 0.73 -4.28
C GLU A 142 -18.60 0.08 -2.89
N GLU A 143 -18.28 -1.21 -2.81
CA GLU A 143 -18.16 -1.90 -1.53
C GLU A 143 -17.07 -1.31 -0.65
N ALA A 144 -15.89 -1.03 -1.21
CA ALA A 144 -14.78 -0.44 -0.45
C ALA A 144 -15.16 0.94 0.12
N TRP A 145 -15.85 1.75 -0.68
CA TRP A 145 -16.38 3.04 -0.25
C TRP A 145 -17.49 2.93 0.79
N ARG A 146 -18.33 1.90 0.71
CA ARG A 146 -19.35 1.61 1.72
C ARG A 146 -18.71 1.27 3.06
N VAL A 147 -17.68 0.42 3.07
CA VAL A 147 -16.95 0.08 4.30
C VAL A 147 -16.32 1.34 4.88
N TRP A 148 -15.59 2.12 4.08
CA TRP A 148 -14.98 3.39 4.50
C TRP A 148 -16.01 4.34 5.15
N ARG A 149 -17.13 4.61 4.48
CA ARG A 149 -18.21 5.47 5.00
C ARG A 149 -18.86 4.89 6.26
N GLY A 150 -18.86 3.58 6.43
CA GLY A 150 -19.32 2.92 7.65
C GLY A 150 -18.47 3.29 8.87
N TYR A 151 -17.15 3.29 8.73
CA TYR A 151 -16.24 3.76 9.78
C TYR A 151 -16.38 5.27 10.01
N GLU A 152 -16.43 6.06 8.94
CA GLU A 152 -16.63 7.51 9.03
C GLU A 152 -17.93 7.88 9.75
N GLY A 153 -19.03 7.18 9.47
CA GLY A 153 -20.33 7.41 10.09
C GLY A 153 -20.41 7.01 11.57
N VAL A 154 -19.60 6.05 12.02
CA VAL A 154 -19.44 5.74 13.45
C VAL A 154 -18.63 6.84 14.15
N GLY A 155 -17.64 7.43 13.46
CA GLY A 155 -16.80 8.49 14.00
C GLY A 155 -15.94 8.00 15.18
N ASP A 156 -15.64 8.88 16.13
CA ASP A 156 -14.71 8.59 17.23
C ASP A 156 -15.31 7.84 18.43
N VAL A 157 -16.51 7.24 18.25
CA VAL A 157 -17.25 6.49 19.27
C VAL A 157 -16.48 5.25 19.74
#